data_AF-A0A951WDF2-F1
#
_entry.id   AF-A0A951WDF2-F1
#
_cell.length_a   1.000
_cell.length_b   1.000
_cell.length_c   1.000
_cell.angle_alpha   90.00
_cell.angle_beta   90.00
_cell.angle_gamma   90.00
#
_symmetry.space_group_name_H-M   'P 1'
#
loop_
_entity.id
_entity.type
_entity.pdbx_description
1 polymer ?
#
loop_
_entity_poly.entity_id
_entity_poly.type
_entity_poly.pdbx_seq_one_letter_code
_entity_poly.pdbx_strand_id
1 'polypeptide(L)'
;MSIITQIHARQILDSRGNPTIEVDVVTDMGFMGRAAVPSGASTGEYEAVELRDGGKDYMGKGVQNAIDNVNEKIAKELLGYDVLDQVLIDKTMIELDGTENKSNLGANAILGVSLAVAHAAASELGLPLYRYVGGTNSKVLPVPMMNIVNGGSHSDAPIAFQEFMIMPVKAESFADALRKGSEIFHHLKKILHDRGLSTAVGDEGGFAPTFEGTEDALDTVLKAIENAGYKAGEEIMIALDCAASEFYHDGKYDYTKFEGDKGAVRTSAEQVQYLKELTEKYPIISIEDGMDENDWDGWKMLTDAIGHKVQLVGDDLLVTNVKKLKKAIESKTANSILIK
;
A
#
# COMPACT_ATOMS: atom_id res chain seq x y z
N MET A 1 -14.59 21.38 -26.68
CA MET A 1 -13.73 21.87 -25.58
C MET A 1 -13.33 20.62 -24.80
N SER A 2 -12.73 20.67 -23.62
CA SER A 2 -12.43 19.44 -22.86
C SER A 2 -13.43 19.28 -21.72
N ILE A 3 -14.71 19.46 -22.02
CA ILE A 3 -15.76 19.71 -21.03
C ILE A 3 -16.42 18.41 -20.61
N ILE A 4 -16.59 18.20 -19.31
CA ILE A 4 -17.31 17.06 -18.74
C ILE A 4 -18.79 17.12 -19.14
N THR A 5 -19.26 16.08 -19.81
CA THR A 5 -20.66 15.93 -20.24
C THR A 5 -21.38 14.77 -19.57
N GLN A 6 -20.63 13.81 -19.01
CA GLN A 6 -21.18 12.69 -18.26
C GLN A 6 -20.20 12.23 -17.20
N ILE A 7 -20.73 11.95 -16.01
CA ILE A 7 -20.04 11.22 -14.94
C ILE A 7 -20.99 10.08 -14.54
N HIS A 8 -20.48 8.86 -14.45
CA HIS A 8 -21.30 7.72 -14.04
C HIS A 8 -20.50 6.73 -13.21
N ALA A 9 -21.02 6.40 -12.03
CA ALA A 9 -20.50 5.38 -11.14
C ALA A 9 -21.32 4.09 -11.18
N ARG A 10 -20.63 2.96 -10.97
CA ARG A 10 -21.20 1.63 -10.82
C ARG A 10 -20.46 0.82 -9.77
N GLN A 11 -21.12 -0.21 -9.25
CA GLN A 11 -20.50 -1.20 -8.38
C GLN A 11 -19.78 -2.26 -9.21
N ILE A 12 -18.53 -2.55 -8.85
CA ILE A 12 -17.77 -3.71 -9.31
C ILE A 12 -17.23 -4.48 -8.10
N LEU A 13 -16.43 -5.53 -8.31
CA LEU A 13 -15.77 -6.27 -7.24
C LEU A 13 -14.25 -6.06 -7.28
N ASP A 14 -13.62 -5.96 -6.11
CA ASP A 14 -12.17 -5.94 -5.94
C ASP A 14 -11.56 -7.36 -6.04
N SER A 15 -10.24 -7.45 -5.89
CA SER A 15 -9.49 -8.73 -5.95
C SER A 15 -9.88 -9.72 -4.86
N ARG A 16 -10.49 -9.26 -3.76
CA ARG A 16 -10.95 -10.07 -2.62
C ARG A 16 -12.44 -10.40 -2.71
N GLY A 17 -13.12 -9.98 -3.78
CA GLY A 17 -14.54 -10.20 -4.00
C GLY A 17 -15.44 -9.27 -3.18
N ASN A 18 -14.93 -8.18 -2.60
CA ASN A 18 -15.75 -7.15 -1.96
C ASN A 18 -16.21 -6.11 -2.99
N PRO A 19 -17.37 -5.48 -2.79
CA PRO A 19 -17.78 -4.35 -3.62
C PRO A 19 -16.76 -3.21 -3.61
N THR A 20 -16.59 -2.55 -4.75
CA THR A 20 -15.92 -1.23 -4.87
C THR A 20 -16.57 -0.42 -5.98
N ILE A 21 -16.22 0.86 -6.08
CA ILE A 21 -16.75 1.80 -7.06
C ILE A 21 -15.85 1.90 -8.30
N GLU A 22 -16.48 1.91 -9.48
CA GLU A 22 -15.86 2.27 -10.76
C GLU A 22 -16.59 3.49 -11.33
N VAL A 23 -15.84 4.49 -11.77
CA VAL A 23 -16.36 5.76 -12.30
C VAL A 23 -15.88 5.97 -13.74
N ASP A 24 -16.81 6.34 -14.61
CA ASP A 24 -16.53 6.85 -15.96
C ASP A 24 -16.77 8.35 -16.02
N VAL A 25 -15.87 9.08 -16.70
CA VAL A 25 -16.01 10.50 -17.05
C VAL A 25 -15.89 10.64 -18.56
N VAL A 26 -16.85 11.31 -19.21
CA VAL A 26 -16.88 11.51 -20.66
C VAL A 26 -16.87 13.01 -21.00
N THR A 27 -16.07 13.40 -21.98
CA THR A 27 -15.95 14.78 -22.45
C THR A 27 -16.87 15.07 -23.64
N ASP A 28 -17.13 16.34 -23.95
CA ASP A 28 -17.92 16.79 -25.11
C ASP A 28 -17.31 16.39 -26.46
N MET A 29 -16.03 16.03 -26.47
CA MET A 29 -15.31 15.49 -27.62
C MET A 29 -15.38 13.95 -27.71
N GLY A 30 -16.04 13.30 -26.75
CA GLY A 30 -16.27 11.85 -26.73
C GLY A 30 -15.12 11.04 -26.13
N PHE A 31 -14.11 11.68 -25.53
CA PHE A 31 -13.06 10.97 -24.79
C PHE A 31 -13.59 10.51 -23.44
N MET A 32 -13.11 9.34 -22.99
CA MET A 32 -13.54 8.74 -21.73
C MET A 32 -12.32 8.39 -20.87
N GLY A 33 -12.42 8.68 -19.58
CA GLY A 33 -11.57 8.15 -18.54
C GLY A 33 -12.37 7.25 -17.60
N ARG A 34 -11.72 6.22 -17.07
CA ARG A 34 -12.30 5.25 -16.15
C ARG A 34 -11.33 4.97 -15.02
N ALA A 35 -11.84 4.89 -13.80
CA ALA A 35 -11.07 4.49 -12.63
C ALA A 35 -11.91 3.61 -11.70
N ALA A 36 -11.27 2.57 -11.15
CA ALA A 36 -11.77 1.78 -10.05
C ALA A 36 -10.97 2.09 -8.79
N VAL A 37 -11.61 2.05 -7.63
CA VAL A 37 -10.98 2.43 -6.37
C VAL A 37 -10.51 1.18 -5.59
N PRO A 38 -9.24 1.13 -5.15
CA PRO A 38 -8.77 0.05 -4.29
C PRO A 38 -9.35 0.17 -2.86
N SER A 39 -9.29 -0.91 -2.09
CA SER A 39 -9.70 -0.91 -0.68
C SER A 39 -8.68 -1.71 0.15
N GLY A 40 -8.18 -1.10 1.23
CA GLY A 40 -7.19 -1.69 2.15
C GLY A 40 -7.76 -2.83 3.01
N ALA A 41 -6.90 -3.70 3.52
CA ALA A 41 -7.26 -4.75 4.47
C ALA A 41 -7.24 -4.23 5.91
N SER A 42 -6.13 -3.62 6.29
CA SER A 42 -6.00 -2.74 7.45
C SER A 42 -6.09 -1.29 6.98
N THR A 43 -6.68 -0.44 7.80
CA THR A 43 -6.85 1.00 7.54
C THR A 43 -6.40 1.75 8.77
N GLY A 44 -5.44 2.65 8.63
CA GLY A 44 -4.98 3.49 9.73
C GLY A 44 -6.11 4.39 10.27
N GLU A 45 -6.08 4.70 11.57
CA GLU A 45 -7.16 5.43 12.25
C GLU A 45 -7.48 6.81 11.62
N TYR A 46 -6.49 7.40 10.95
CA TYR A 46 -6.52 8.76 10.43
C TYR A 46 -6.66 8.84 8.89
N GLU A 47 -6.98 7.73 8.24
CA GLU A 47 -7.24 7.69 6.79
C GLU A 47 -8.53 8.41 6.38
N ALA A 48 -8.62 8.73 5.09
CA ALA A 48 -9.89 9.19 4.51
C ALA A 48 -10.89 8.02 4.45
N VAL A 49 -12.16 8.28 4.75
CA VAL A 49 -13.14 7.21 5.00
C VAL A 49 -13.67 6.63 3.70
N GLU A 50 -13.46 5.33 3.49
CA GLU A 50 -14.22 4.56 2.51
C GLU A 50 -15.68 4.42 2.96
N LEU A 51 -16.63 4.94 2.16
CA LEU A 51 -18.05 4.85 2.51
C LEU A 51 -18.61 3.48 2.10
N ARG A 52 -19.02 2.69 3.10
CA ARG A 52 -19.70 1.40 2.98
C ARG A 52 -21.16 1.53 3.44
N ASP A 53 -22.05 0.71 2.88
CA ASP A 53 -23.49 0.80 3.15
C ASP A 53 -23.91 0.23 4.52
N GLY A 54 -23.12 -0.69 5.07
CA GLY A 54 -23.56 -1.52 6.19
C GLY A 54 -24.71 -2.46 5.79
N GLY A 55 -25.39 -3.03 6.78
CA GLY A 55 -26.53 -3.92 6.54
C GLY A 55 -26.12 -5.36 6.17
N LYS A 56 -26.96 -6.05 5.38
CA LYS A 56 -26.83 -7.49 5.10
C LYS A 56 -26.11 -7.81 3.79
N ASP A 57 -26.32 -6.99 2.77
CA ASP A 57 -25.80 -7.25 1.43
C ASP A 57 -24.27 -7.14 1.44
N TYR A 58 -23.61 -8.11 0.81
CA TYR A 58 -22.16 -8.25 0.84
C TYR A 58 -21.57 -8.16 2.26
N MET A 59 -22.29 -8.68 3.27
CA MET A 59 -21.90 -8.62 4.68
C MET A 59 -21.68 -7.19 5.18
N GLY A 60 -22.45 -6.25 4.64
CA GLY A 60 -22.38 -4.83 4.98
C GLY A 60 -21.36 -4.03 4.17
N LYS A 61 -20.69 -4.66 3.19
CA LYS A 61 -19.62 -4.04 2.40
C LYS A 61 -20.10 -3.42 1.08
N GLY A 62 -21.41 -3.28 0.87
CA GLY A 62 -21.98 -2.56 -0.29
C GLY A 62 -21.44 -1.12 -0.40
N VAL A 63 -21.45 -0.56 -1.60
CA VAL A 63 -20.98 0.81 -1.89
C VAL A 63 -22.02 1.65 -2.64
N GLN A 64 -23.31 1.30 -2.53
CA GLN A 64 -24.40 1.99 -3.22
C GLN A 64 -24.51 3.45 -2.81
N ASN A 65 -24.31 3.78 -1.53
CA ASN A 65 -24.33 5.17 -1.07
C ASN A 65 -23.23 6.01 -1.74
N ALA A 66 -22.04 5.45 -1.93
CA ALA A 66 -20.94 6.11 -2.63
C ALA A 66 -21.26 6.29 -4.13
N ILE A 67 -21.89 5.29 -4.75
CA ILE A 67 -22.36 5.37 -6.15
C ILE A 67 -23.41 6.46 -6.33
N ASP A 68 -24.38 6.53 -5.42
CA ASP A 68 -25.44 7.55 -5.45
C ASP A 68 -24.84 8.94 -5.23
N ASN A 69 -23.87 9.08 -4.32
CA ASN A 69 -23.13 10.32 -4.13
C ASN A 69 -22.42 10.78 -5.43
N VAL A 70 -21.81 9.86 -6.20
CA VAL A 70 -21.23 10.22 -7.50
C VAL A 70 -22.31 10.61 -8.50
N ASN A 71 -23.31 9.76 -8.71
CA ASN A 71 -24.29 9.92 -9.78
C ASN A 71 -25.26 11.08 -9.56
N GLU A 72 -25.61 11.40 -8.31
CA GLU A 72 -26.64 12.39 -7.99
C GLU A 72 -26.10 13.73 -7.49
N LYS A 73 -24.91 13.73 -6.84
CA LYS A 73 -24.32 14.93 -6.23
C LYS A 73 -23.10 15.41 -7.01
N ILE A 74 -22.05 14.60 -7.08
CA ILE A 74 -20.78 15.00 -7.72
C ILE A 74 -20.98 15.25 -9.21
N ALA A 75 -21.70 14.36 -9.90
CA ALA A 75 -22.00 14.52 -11.32
C ALA A 75 -22.71 15.85 -11.59
N LYS A 76 -23.75 16.17 -10.82
CA LYS A 76 -24.50 17.41 -10.96
C LYS A 76 -23.62 18.65 -10.78
N GLU A 77 -22.67 18.62 -9.85
CA GLU A 77 -21.78 19.74 -9.58
C GLU A 77 -20.72 19.94 -10.68
N LEU A 78 -20.14 18.85 -11.19
CA LEU A 78 -18.98 18.92 -12.10
C LEU A 78 -19.34 18.96 -13.60
N LEU A 79 -20.60 18.73 -13.98
CA LEU A 79 -21.01 18.88 -15.38
C LEU A 79 -20.73 20.29 -15.89
N GLY A 80 -20.03 20.40 -17.02
CA GLY A 80 -19.62 21.67 -17.59
C GLY A 80 -18.20 22.14 -17.18
N TYR A 81 -17.52 21.42 -16.29
CA TYR A 81 -16.12 21.70 -15.94
C TYR A 81 -15.18 21.18 -17.03
N ASP A 82 -14.00 21.80 -17.16
CA ASP A 82 -12.94 21.34 -18.05
C ASP A 82 -12.11 20.23 -17.36
N VAL A 83 -11.98 19.06 -17.97
CA VAL A 83 -11.19 17.94 -17.41
C VAL A 83 -9.71 18.28 -17.23
N LEU A 84 -9.20 19.31 -17.90
CA LEU A 84 -7.83 19.79 -17.74
C LEU A 84 -7.60 20.54 -16.41
N ASP A 85 -8.67 21.01 -15.76
CA ASP A 85 -8.61 21.74 -14.50
C ASP A 85 -8.68 20.80 -13.27
N GLN A 86 -7.83 19.77 -13.24
CA GLN A 86 -7.79 18.74 -12.19
C GLN A 86 -7.85 19.32 -10.76
N VAL A 87 -7.02 20.33 -10.47
CA VAL A 87 -6.96 20.95 -9.14
C VAL A 87 -8.26 21.66 -8.76
N LEU A 88 -8.95 22.26 -9.73
CA LEU A 88 -10.26 22.90 -9.48
C LEU A 88 -11.29 21.83 -9.16
N ILE A 89 -11.37 20.79 -9.98
CA ILE A 89 -12.31 19.68 -9.80
C ILE A 89 -12.13 18.99 -8.44
N ASP A 90 -10.88 18.67 -8.08
CA ASP A 90 -10.57 18.04 -6.80
C ASP A 90 -10.96 18.94 -5.61
N LYS A 91 -10.67 20.25 -5.70
CA LYS A 91 -11.09 21.22 -4.67
C LYS A 91 -12.60 21.33 -4.56
N THR A 92 -13.31 21.39 -5.68
CA THR A 92 -14.77 21.44 -5.70
C THR A 92 -15.37 20.21 -5.03
N MET A 93 -14.84 19.00 -5.28
CA MET A 93 -15.32 17.79 -4.59
C MET A 93 -15.01 17.80 -3.08
N ILE A 94 -13.83 18.28 -2.68
CA ILE A 94 -13.47 18.42 -1.25
C ILE A 94 -14.40 19.42 -0.55
N GLU A 95 -14.68 20.56 -1.19
CA GLU A 95 -15.60 21.57 -0.67
C GLU A 95 -17.05 21.08 -0.61
N LEU A 96 -17.47 20.31 -1.63
CA LEU A 96 -18.80 19.71 -1.69
C LEU A 96 -19.01 18.65 -0.59
N ASP A 97 -17.98 17.88 -0.25
CA ASP A 97 -18.01 16.97 0.89
C ASP A 97 -18.06 17.73 2.23
N GLY A 98 -17.19 18.72 2.39
CA GLY A 98 -17.17 19.61 3.55
C GLY A 98 -16.63 19.00 4.85
N THR A 99 -16.14 17.76 4.84
CA THR A 99 -15.51 17.11 6.01
C THR A 99 -14.01 16.93 5.82
N GLU A 100 -13.26 16.83 6.92
CA GLU A 100 -11.80 16.66 6.87
C GLU A 100 -11.40 15.29 6.28
N ASN A 101 -12.17 14.24 6.55
CA ASN A 101 -11.87 12.86 6.18
C ASN A 101 -12.73 12.32 5.01
N LYS A 102 -13.44 13.19 4.29
CA LYS A 102 -14.29 12.82 3.13
C LYS A 102 -15.46 11.88 3.48
N SER A 103 -15.97 11.95 4.70
CA SER A 103 -16.96 11.00 5.21
C SER A 103 -18.39 11.24 4.69
N ASN A 104 -18.70 12.42 4.16
CA ASN A 104 -20.04 12.74 3.65
C ASN A 104 -20.31 12.14 2.26
N LEU A 105 -19.35 12.26 1.34
CA LEU A 105 -19.42 11.70 0.00
C LEU A 105 -18.77 10.31 -0.08
N GLY A 106 -17.78 10.05 0.77
CA GLY A 106 -16.91 8.89 0.71
C GLY A 106 -15.63 9.19 -0.06
N ALA A 107 -14.47 8.86 0.52
CA ALA A 107 -13.17 8.99 -0.14
C ALA A 107 -13.13 8.17 -1.44
N ASN A 108 -13.80 7.02 -1.47
CA ASN A 108 -13.97 6.18 -2.65
C ASN A 108 -14.77 6.87 -3.77
N ALA A 109 -15.84 7.60 -3.45
CA ALA A 109 -16.56 8.39 -4.47
C ALA A 109 -15.67 9.48 -5.09
N ILE A 110 -14.98 10.25 -4.24
CA ILE A 110 -14.14 11.37 -4.67
C ILE A 110 -12.94 10.88 -5.48
N LEU A 111 -12.23 9.85 -5.01
CA LEU A 111 -11.06 9.31 -5.68
C LEU A 111 -11.41 8.70 -7.04
N GLY A 112 -12.53 7.98 -7.13
CA GLY A 112 -13.01 7.41 -8.39
C GLY A 112 -13.23 8.47 -9.46
N VAL A 113 -13.88 9.58 -9.11
CA VAL A 113 -14.09 10.71 -10.03
C VAL A 113 -12.76 11.41 -10.35
N SER A 114 -11.94 11.70 -9.33
CA SER A 114 -10.65 12.39 -9.50
C SER A 114 -9.72 11.69 -10.50
N LEU A 115 -9.56 10.36 -10.35
CA LEU A 115 -8.75 9.56 -11.27
C LEU A 115 -9.39 9.45 -12.66
N ALA A 116 -10.71 9.23 -12.74
CA ALA A 116 -11.40 9.14 -14.01
C ALA A 116 -11.30 10.45 -14.83
N VAL A 117 -11.32 11.62 -14.17
CA VAL A 117 -11.05 12.92 -14.80
C VAL A 117 -9.63 12.97 -15.38
N ALA A 118 -8.60 12.61 -14.59
CA ALA A 118 -7.22 12.61 -15.06
C ALA A 118 -7.01 11.66 -16.26
N HIS A 119 -7.67 10.51 -16.25
CA HIS A 119 -7.68 9.57 -17.37
C HIS A 119 -8.37 10.16 -18.61
N ALA A 120 -9.51 10.84 -18.45
CA ALA A 120 -10.22 11.48 -19.55
C ALA A 120 -9.38 12.59 -20.19
N ALA A 121 -8.76 13.44 -19.36
CA ALA A 121 -7.87 14.51 -19.77
C ALA A 121 -6.63 13.99 -20.53
N ALA A 122 -5.98 12.95 -20.00
CA ALA A 122 -4.84 12.30 -20.66
C ALA A 122 -5.23 11.72 -22.03
N SER A 123 -6.39 11.04 -22.08
CA SER A 123 -6.96 10.46 -23.31
C SER A 123 -7.24 11.54 -24.36
N GLU A 124 -7.87 12.65 -23.97
CA GLU A 124 -8.20 13.76 -24.85
C GLU A 124 -6.96 14.47 -25.43
N LEU A 125 -5.91 14.60 -24.63
CA LEU A 125 -4.63 15.15 -25.08
C LEU A 125 -3.77 14.15 -25.88
N GLY A 126 -4.20 12.89 -25.99
CA GLY A 126 -3.41 11.83 -26.64
C GLY A 126 -2.12 11.51 -25.90
N LEU A 127 -2.09 11.70 -24.57
CA LEU A 127 -0.92 11.46 -23.73
C LEU A 127 -1.09 10.20 -22.88
N PRO A 128 -0.03 9.42 -22.67
CA PRO A 128 -0.01 8.45 -21.57
C PRO A 128 -0.22 9.14 -20.23
N LEU A 129 -0.97 8.53 -19.31
CA LEU A 129 -1.32 9.13 -18.01
C LEU A 129 -0.09 9.64 -17.24
N TYR A 130 0.99 8.87 -17.18
CA TYR A 130 2.21 9.27 -16.46
C TYR A 130 2.86 10.56 -17.01
N ARG A 131 2.68 10.83 -18.31
CA ARG A 131 3.14 12.07 -18.97
C ARG A 131 2.18 13.22 -18.73
N TYR A 132 0.88 12.95 -18.72
CA TYR A 132 -0.13 13.94 -18.37
C TYR A 132 0.09 14.44 -16.93
N VAL A 133 0.25 13.52 -15.97
CA VAL A 133 0.40 13.85 -14.54
C VAL A 133 1.76 14.48 -14.22
N GLY A 134 2.87 13.86 -14.62
CA GLY A 134 4.21 14.30 -14.20
C GLY A 134 4.98 15.14 -15.23
N GLY A 135 4.37 15.43 -16.38
CA GLY A 135 4.94 16.26 -17.42
C GLY A 135 6.06 15.61 -18.24
N THR A 136 6.90 16.44 -18.85
CA THR A 136 7.85 16.00 -19.89
C THR A 136 8.99 15.12 -19.38
N ASN A 137 9.29 15.17 -18.08
CA ASN A 137 10.42 14.45 -17.49
C ASN A 137 10.00 13.17 -16.71
N SER A 138 8.73 12.77 -16.76
CA SER A 138 8.24 11.49 -16.22
C SER A 138 8.83 10.30 -16.98
N LYS A 139 9.98 9.81 -16.51
CA LYS A 139 10.75 8.74 -17.19
C LYS A 139 11.48 7.78 -16.26
N VAL A 140 11.45 8.02 -14.95
CA VAL A 140 12.08 7.15 -13.96
C VAL A 140 11.13 6.00 -13.66
N LEU A 141 11.57 4.77 -13.89
CA LEU A 141 10.84 3.58 -13.48
C LEU A 141 11.21 3.22 -12.04
N PRO A 142 10.26 2.75 -11.22
CA PRO A 142 10.52 2.43 -9.82
C PRO A 142 11.35 1.15 -9.68
N VAL A 143 12.07 1.04 -8.56
CA VAL A 143 12.56 -0.25 -8.09
C VAL A 143 11.40 -0.93 -7.35
N PRO A 144 10.90 -2.08 -7.81
CA PRO A 144 9.79 -2.76 -7.16
C PRO A 144 10.23 -3.38 -5.82
N MET A 145 9.42 -3.16 -4.79
CA MET A 145 9.39 -4.00 -3.59
C MET A 145 8.34 -5.07 -3.84
N MET A 146 8.76 -6.33 -3.98
CA MET A 146 7.86 -7.42 -4.35
C MET A 146 7.60 -8.31 -3.15
N ASN A 147 6.36 -8.31 -2.65
CA ASN A 147 5.93 -9.22 -1.62
C ASN A 147 5.98 -10.68 -2.13
N ILE A 148 6.65 -11.55 -1.36
CA ILE A 148 6.80 -12.98 -1.70
C ILE A 148 6.44 -13.91 -0.54
N VAL A 149 6.34 -13.39 0.69
CA VAL A 149 5.93 -14.12 1.91
C VAL A 149 5.06 -13.22 2.77
N ASN A 150 3.93 -13.77 3.20
CA ASN A 150 2.93 -13.11 4.05
C ASN A 150 2.92 -13.71 5.47
N GLY A 151 2.81 -12.84 6.46
CA GLY A 151 2.52 -13.15 7.85
C GLY A 151 1.46 -12.21 8.42
N GLY A 152 1.46 -12.00 9.74
CA GLY A 152 0.59 -11.06 10.43
C GLY A 152 -0.89 -11.27 10.10
N SER A 153 -1.64 -10.18 9.95
CA SER A 153 -3.09 -10.21 9.67
C SER A 153 -3.46 -10.74 8.27
N HIS A 154 -2.49 -10.92 7.37
CA HIS A 154 -2.70 -11.45 6.01
C HIS A 154 -2.57 -12.98 5.92
N SER A 155 -2.32 -13.66 7.05
CA SER A 155 -1.95 -15.09 7.04
C SER A 155 -2.26 -15.78 8.38
N ASP A 156 -2.49 -17.10 8.34
CA ASP A 156 -2.53 -17.95 9.55
C ASP A 156 -1.12 -18.42 9.98
N ALA A 157 -0.06 -17.95 9.32
CA ALA A 157 1.31 -18.30 9.64
C ALA A 157 1.76 -17.67 10.98
N PRO A 158 2.58 -18.38 11.79
CA PRO A 158 3.00 -17.90 13.10
C PRO A 158 4.18 -16.92 12.99
N ILE A 159 3.98 -15.82 12.24
CA ILE A 159 4.94 -14.75 12.04
C ILE A 159 4.23 -13.43 12.26
N ALA A 160 4.80 -12.55 13.08
CA ALA A 160 4.19 -11.26 13.39
C ALA A 160 4.23 -10.26 12.22
N PHE A 161 5.32 -10.22 11.45
CA PHE A 161 5.46 -9.29 10.33
C PHE A 161 4.53 -9.65 9.18
N GLN A 162 3.94 -8.62 8.58
CA GLN A 162 2.91 -8.78 7.56
C GLN A 162 3.50 -9.17 6.21
N GLU A 163 4.57 -8.52 5.78
CA GLU A 163 5.17 -8.77 4.46
C GLU A 163 6.69 -8.88 4.47
N PHE A 164 7.19 -9.84 3.71
CA PHE A 164 8.62 -9.98 3.41
C PHE A 164 8.80 -9.84 1.90
N MET A 165 9.53 -8.80 1.53
CA MET A 165 9.68 -8.36 0.15
C MET A 165 11.12 -8.49 -0.33
N ILE A 166 11.27 -8.70 -1.64
CA ILE A 166 12.55 -8.61 -2.35
C ILE A 166 12.61 -7.36 -3.22
N MET A 167 13.81 -6.77 -3.31
CA MET A 167 14.08 -5.58 -4.09
C MET A 167 15.25 -5.80 -5.06
N PRO A 168 15.01 -5.95 -6.37
CA PRO A 168 16.06 -6.06 -7.39
C PRO A 168 16.80 -4.74 -7.67
N VAL A 169 17.58 -4.25 -6.71
CA VAL A 169 18.20 -2.90 -6.71
C VAL A 169 19.30 -2.68 -7.78
N LYS A 170 19.85 -3.75 -8.37
CA LYS A 170 20.83 -3.68 -9.46
C LYS A 170 20.28 -4.14 -10.81
N ALA A 171 18.97 -4.23 -10.97
CA ALA A 171 18.38 -4.55 -12.26
C ALA A 171 18.66 -3.44 -13.29
N GLU A 172 18.89 -3.82 -14.55
CA GLU A 172 19.23 -2.87 -15.63
C GLU A 172 17.98 -2.14 -16.18
N SER A 173 16.80 -2.70 -15.93
CA SER A 173 15.50 -2.14 -16.30
C SER A 173 14.40 -2.69 -15.40
N PHE A 174 13.21 -2.08 -15.44
CA PHE A 174 12.05 -2.63 -14.72
C PHE A 174 11.68 -4.04 -15.20
N ALA A 175 11.81 -4.33 -16.50
CA ALA A 175 11.54 -5.67 -17.04
C ALA A 175 12.54 -6.70 -16.51
N ASP A 176 13.80 -6.31 -16.37
CA ASP A 176 14.82 -7.15 -15.73
C ASP A 176 14.50 -7.37 -14.25
N ALA A 177 14.12 -6.31 -13.51
CA ALA A 177 13.70 -6.43 -12.11
C ALA A 177 12.54 -7.42 -11.94
N LEU A 178 11.50 -7.29 -12.77
CA LEU A 178 10.34 -8.18 -12.78
C LEU A 178 10.72 -9.64 -13.04
N ARG A 179 11.61 -9.88 -14.01
CA ARG A 179 12.12 -11.22 -14.30
C ARG A 179 12.88 -11.81 -13.11
N LYS A 180 13.81 -11.05 -12.51
CA LYS A 180 14.57 -11.50 -11.32
C LYS A 180 13.63 -11.88 -10.18
N GLY A 181 12.62 -11.04 -9.90
CA GLY A 181 11.62 -11.30 -8.88
C GLY A 181 10.78 -12.56 -9.14
N SER A 182 10.32 -12.74 -10.38
CA SER A 182 9.57 -13.94 -10.79
C SER A 182 10.38 -15.24 -10.63
N GLU A 183 11.65 -15.23 -11.02
CA GLU A 183 12.53 -16.39 -10.87
C GLU A 183 12.73 -16.73 -9.37
N ILE A 184 12.99 -15.73 -8.52
CA ILE A 184 13.13 -15.91 -7.07
C ILE A 184 11.83 -16.47 -6.47
N PHE A 185 10.66 -15.94 -6.85
CA PHE A 185 9.36 -16.43 -6.38
C PHE A 185 9.14 -17.92 -6.72
N HIS A 186 9.52 -18.35 -7.93
CA HIS A 186 9.39 -19.76 -8.32
C HIS A 186 10.40 -20.68 -7.62
N HIS A 187 11.61 -20.20 -7.33
CA HIS A 187 12.58 -20.92 -6.51
C HIS A 187 12.11 -21.04 -5.06
N LEU A 188 11.53 -19.97 -4.50
CA LEU A 188 10.90 -19.98 -3.18
C LEU A 188 9.79 -21.03 -3.12
N LYS A 189 8.87 -21.04 -4.10
CA LYS A 189 7.80 -22.06 -4.19
C LYS A 189 8.33 -23.48 -4.10
N LYS A 190 9.44 -23.77 -4.79
CA LYS A 190 10.08 -25.09 -4.76
C LYS A 190 10.64 -25.42 -3.38
N ILE A 191 11.33 -24.48 -2.73
CA ILE A 191 11.87 -24.67 -1.38
C ILE A 191 10.73 -24.97 -0.39
N LEU A 192 9.64 -24.20 -0.44
CA LEU A 192 8.48 -24.42 0.41
C LEU A 192 7.88 -25.81 0.19
N HIS A 193 7.69 -26.21 -1.06
CA HIS A 193 7.19 -27.54 -1.40
C HIS A 193 8.13 -28.65 -0.88
N ASP A 194 9.44 -28.51 -1.08
CA ASP A 194 10.43 -29.51 -0.65
C ASP A 194 10.53 -29.60 0.89
N ARG A 195 10.17 -28.53 1.61
CA ARG A 195 10.00 -28.50 3.07
C ARG A 195 8.64 -29.03 3.54
N GLY A 196 7.72 -29.37 2.62
CA GLY A 196 6.36 -29.80 2.96
C GLY A 196 5.45 -28.66 3.45
N LEU A 197 5.79 -27.40 3.14
CA LEU A 197 5.02 -26.22 3.49
C LEU A 197 3.99 -25.86 2.41
N SER A 198 2.94 -25.11 2.79
CA SER A 198 1.92 -24.63 1.87
C SER A 198 2.53 -23.71 0.80
N THR A 199 1.99 -23.80 -0.42
CA THR A 199 2.30 -22.88 -1.53
C THR A 199 1.05 -22.17 -2.05
N ALA A 200 -0.02 -22.14 -1.23
CA ALA A 200 -1.14 -21.24 -1.43
C ALA A 200 -0.68 -19.79 -1.26
N VAL A 201 -1.36 -18.88 -1.96
CA VAL A 201 -1.03 -17.45 -1.96
C VAL A 201 -2.07 -16.65 -1.18
N GLY A 202 -1.63 -15.58 -0.53
CA GLY A 202 -2.51 -14.60 0.13
C GLY A 202 -3.05 -13.54 -0.84
N ASP A 203 -3.58 -12.45 -0.29
CA ASP A 203 -4.24 -11.37 -1.03
C ASP A 203 -3.30 -10.67 -2.03
N GLU A 204 -2.00 -10.56 -1.70
CA GLU A 204 -0.96 -9.93 -2.53
C GLU A 204 -0.26 -10.91 -3.50
N GLY A 205 -0.61 -12.20 -3.45
CA GLY A 205 0.03 -13.23 -4.27
C GLY A 205 1.33 -13.82 -3.67
N GLY A 206 1.78 -13.34 -2.51
CA GLY A 206 2.87 -13.92 -1.71
C GLY A 206 2.45 -15.24 -1.05
N PHE A 207 3.42 -16.08 -0.67
CA PHE A 207 3.12 -17.35 0.02
C PHE A 207 2.85 -17.13 1.50
N ALA A 208 1.93 -17.90 2.08
CA ALA A 208 1.58 -17.87 3.51
C ALA A 208 1.91 -19.21 4.23
N PRO A 209 3.17 -19.68 4.26
CA PRO A 209 3.50 -20.96 4.88
C PRO A 209 3.73 -20.83 6.40
N THR A 210 3.54 -21.93 7.12
CA THR A 210 3.84 -22.04 8.55
C THR A 210 5.35 -22.16 8.79
N PHE A 211 6.06 -21.04 8.76
CA PHE A 211 7.48 -20.96 9.16
C PHE A 211 7.66 -21.12 10.68
N GLU A 212 8.90 -21.35 11.12
CA GLU A 212 9.24 -21.41 12.56
C GLU A 212 9.40 -20.02 13.22
N GLY A 213 9.37 -18.95 12.41
CA GLY A 213 9.45 -17.56 12.85
C GLY A 213 10.01 -16.62 11.77
N THR A 214 10.21 -15.36 12.13
CA THR A 214 10.72 -14.29 11.24
C THR A 214 12.07 -14.66 10.60
N GLU A 215 13.00 -15.22 11.36
CA GLU A 215 14.33 -15.60 10.87
C GLU A 215 14.28 -16.77 9.88
N ASP A 216 13.40 -17.75 10.08
CA ASP A 216 13.21 -18.87 9.14
C ASP A 216 12.65 -18.38 7.79
N ALA A 217 11.72 -17.41 7.82
CA ALA A 217 11.25 -16.74 6.62
C ALA A 217 12.39 -16.04 5.87
N LEU A 218 13.20 -15.24 6.58
CA LEU A 218 14.34 -14.52 6.00
C LEU A 218 15.41 -15.46 5.44
N ASP A 219 15.80 -16.50 6.18
CA ASP A 219 16.77 -17.51 5.74
C ASP A 219 16.27 -18.25 4.49
N THR A 220 14.96 -18.54 4.42
CA THR A 220 14.34 -19.16 3.25
C THR A 220 14.33 -18.24 2.03
N VAL A 221 14.02 -16.95 2.21
CA VAL A 221 14.10 -15.94 1.15
C VAL A 221 15.51 -15.82 0.62
N LEU A 222 16.52 -15.75 1.50
CA LEU A 222 17.93 -15.72 1.10
C LEU A 222 18.30 -16.98 0.29
N LYS A 223 17.82 -18.15 0.70
CA LYS A 223 18.03 -19.40 -0.04
C LYS A 223 17.37 -19.38 -1.42
N ALA A 224 16.19 -18.77 -1.54
CA ALA A 224 15.51 -18.61 -2.82
C ALA A 224 16.29 -17.67 -3.77
N ILE A 225 16.82 -16.57 -3.24
CA ILE A 225 17.67 -15.62 -3.98
C ILE A 225 18.92 -16.34 -4.51
N GLU A 226 19.61 -17.09 -3.65
CA GLU A 226 20.81 -17.85 -4.02
C GLU A 226 20.49 -18.93 -5.07
N ASN A 227 19.41 -19.70 -4.88
CA ASN A 227 19.01 -20.75 -5.81
C ASN A 227 18.61 -20.21 -7.19
N ALA A 228 18.10 -18.97 -7.26
CA ALA A 228 17.83 -18.27 -8.51
C ALA A 228 19.09 -17.70 -9.19
N GLY A 229 20.26 -17.83 -8.56
CA GLY A 229 21.55 -17.40 -9.11
C GLY A 229 21.88 -15.94 -8.87
N TYR A 230 21.19 -15.26 -7.94
CA TYR A 230 21.41 -13.86 -7.60
C TYR A 230 22.15 -13.70 -6.27
N LYS A 231 22.83 -12.55 -6.11
CA LYS A 231 23.51 -12.21 -4.86
C LYS A 231 22.64 -11.36 -3.94
N ALA A 232 22.27 -11.92 -2.79
CA ALA A 232 21.64 -11.16 -1.71
C ALA A 232 22.61 -10.10 -1.13
N GLY A 233 22.11 -8.89 -0.84
CA GLY A 233 22.92 -7.78 -0.34
C GLY A 233 23.70 -7.00 -1.40
N GLU A 234 23.77 -7.50 -2.64
CA GLU A 234 24.38 -6.80 -3.79
C GLU A 234 23.34 -6.52 -4.87
N GLU A 235 22.70 -7.57 -5.40
CA GLU A 235 21.73 -7.46 -6.50
C GLU A 235 20.29 -7.40 -6.01
N ILE A 236 20.00 -8.17 -4.97
CA ILE A 236 18.68 -8.28 -4.34
C ILE A 236 18.80 -7.89 -2.87
N MET A 237 18.01 -6.90 -2.45
CA MET A 237 17.86 -6.52 -1.04
C MET A 237 16.52 -7.03 -0.51
N ILE A 238 16.35 -7.01 0.81
CA ILE A 238 15.09 -7.32 1.49
C ILE A 238 14.42 -6.01 1.93
N ALA A 239 13.10 -5.97 1.80
CA ALA A 239 12.25 -4.99 2.46
C ALA A 239 11.23 -5.73 3.34
N LEU A 240 10.81 -5.11 4.43
CA LEU A 240 9.82 -5.65 5.36
C LEU A 240 8.68 -4.66 5.52
N ASP A 241 7.45 -5.16 5.59
CA ASP A 241 6.35 -4.47 6.26
C ASP A 241 6.04 -5.21 7.56
N CYS A 242 6.32 -4.54 8.67
CA CYS A 242 6.05 -5.09 9.98
C CYS A 242 4.56 -4.97 10.34
N ALA A 243 3.86 -3.93 9.87
CA ALA A 243 2.52 -3.55 10.31
C ALA A 243 2.39 -3.58 11.86
N ALA A 244 3.35 -2.98 12.57
CA ALA A 244 3.53 -3.24 14.00
C ALA A 244 2.36 -2.80 14.89
N SER A 245 1.54 -1.86 14.42
CA SER A 245 0.27 -1.47 15.05
C SER A 245 -0.64 -2.68 15.30
N GLU A 246 -0.61 -3.69 14.41
CA GLU A 246 -1.44 -4.90 14.53
C GLU A 246 -1.08 -5.76 15.74
N PHE A 247 0.16 -5.71 16.24
CA PHE A 247 0.57 -6.45 17.44
C PHE A 247 1.07 -5.52 18.55
N TYR A 248 0.72 -4.24 18.50
CA TYR A 248 0.98 -3.31 19.59
C TYR A 248 -0.22 -3.25 20.54
N HIS A 249 0.02 -3.57 21.81
CA HIS A 249 -1.01 -3.58 22.84
C HIS A 249 -0.46 -3.12 24.18
N ASP A 250 -1.20 -2.26 24.89
CA ASP A 250 -0.85 -1.76 26.22
C ASP A 250 0.60 -1.22 26.35
N GLY A 251 1.07 -0.51 25.31
CA GLY A 251 2.41 0.09 25.30
C GLY A 251 3.55 -0.87 24.96
N LYS A 252 3.24 -2.06 24.44
CA LYS A 252 4.22 -3.10 24.10
C LYS A 252 3.91 -3.76 22.76
N TYR A 253 4.95 -4.22 22.09
CA TYR A 253 4.87 -5.04 20.88
C TYR A 253 4.77 -6.50 21.30
N ASP A 254 3.57 -7.06 21.25
CA ASP A 254 3.23 -8.39 21.71
C ASP A 254 3.21 -9.41 20.56
N TYR A 255 4.36 -10.03 20.30
CA TYR A 255 4.49 -11.03 19.25
C TYR A 255 3.72 -12.31 19.58
N THR A 256 3.24 -12.51 20.81
CA THR A 256 2.44 -13.70 21.15
C THR A 256 1.12 -13.76 20.37
N LYS A 257 0.63 -12.60 19.90
CA LYS A 257 -0.58 -12.51 19.06
C LYS A 257 -0.47 -13.38 17.80
N PHE A 258 0.71 -13.42 17.18
CA PHE A 258 0.95 -14.15 15.93
C PHE A 258 1.89 -15.34 16.10
N GLU A 259 2.92 -15.22 16.95
CA GLU A 259 3.94 -16.27 17.15
C GLU A 259 3.59 -17.25 18.30
N GLY A 260 2.39 -17.12 18.87
CA GLY A 260 1.87 -17.97 19.96
C GLY A 260 2.58 -17.76 21.30
N ASP A 261 2.39 -18.69 22.25
CA ASP A 261 2.86 -18.57 23.64
C ASP A 261 4.39 -18.37 23.80
N LYS A 262 5.18 -18.60 22.74
CA LYS A 262 6.64 -18.40 22.73
C LYS A 262 7.05 -17.03 22.20
N GLY A 263 6.12 -16.26 21.64
CA GLY A 263 6.36 -14.92 21.13
C GLY A 263 6.89 -13.99 22.23
N ALA A 264 7.78 -13.07 21.84
CA ALA A 264 8.32 -12.11 22.78
C ALA A 264 7.37 -10.91 22.95
N VAL A 265 7.29 -10.38 24.17
CA VAL A 265 6.65 -9.09 24.44
C VAL A 265 7.75 -8.06 24.60
N ARG A 266 7.84 -7.11 23.67
CA ARG A 266 8.91 -6.12 23.59
C ARG A 266 8.40 -4.73 23.95
N THR A 267 9.18 -3.98 24.72
CA THR A 267 9.05 -2.52 24.81
C THR A 267 9.48 -1.86 23.49
N SER A 268 9.16 -0.58 23.28
CA SER A 268 9.63 0.16 22.10
C SER A 268 11.16 0.13 21.93
N ALA A 269 11.92 0.20 23.03
CA ALA A 269 13.37 0.11 22.98
C ALA A 269 13.87 -1.28 22.55
N GLU A 270 13.24 -2.34 23.05
CA GLU A 270 13.55 -3.73 22.66
C GLU A 270 13.13 -4.02 21.23
N GLN A 271 12.02 -3.44 20.75
CA GLN A 271 11.59 -3.52 19.35
C GLN A 271 12.59 -2.85 18.42
N VAL A 272 13.05 -1.63 18.75
CA VAL A 272 14.11 -0.93 17.99
C VAL A 272 15.38 -1.76 17.93
N GLN A 273 15.79 -2.34 19.06
CA GLN A 273 16.99 -3.17 19.11
C GLN A 273 16.82 -4.45 18.27
N TYR A 274 15.66 -5.08 18.31
CA TYR A 274 15.36 -6.26 17.50
C TYR A 274 15.42 -5.96 15.99
N LEU A 275 14.76 -4.88 15.53
CA LEU A 275 14.80 -4.48 14.13
C LEU A 275 16.23 -4.12 13.68
N LYS A 276 17.00 -3.46 14.54
CA LYS A 276 18.40 -3.16 14.27
C LYS A 276 19.22 -4.45 14.10
N GLU A 277 19.08 -5.42 15.00
CA GLU A 277 19.78 -6.71 14.91
C GLU A 277 19.43 -7.46 13.62
N LEU A 278 18.16 -7.43 13.19
CA LEU A 278 17.75 -7.97 11.90
C LEU A 278 18.49 -7.29 10.74
N THR A 279 18.60 -5.96 10.74
CA THR A 279 19.32 -5.23 9.67
C THR A 279 20.83 -5.45 9.68
N GLU A 280 21.41 -5.88 10.81
CA GLU A 280 22.82 -6.27 10.90
C GLU A 280 23.05 -7.70 10.40
N LYS A 281 22.06 -8.59 10.56
CA LYS A 281 22.13 -10.00 10.15
C LYS A 281 21.72 -10.23 8.69
N TYR A 282 20.76 -9.47 8.18
CA TYR A 282 20.15 -9.66 6.86
C TYR A 282 20.30 -8.40 6.00
N PRO A 283 20.33 -8.53 4.65
CA PRO A 283 20.45 -7.40 3.73
C PRO A 283 19.13 -6.61 3.60
N ILE A 284 18.58 -6.15 4.73
CA ILE A 284 17.36 -5.36 4.80
C ILE A 284 17.71 -3.90 4.48
N ILE A 285 17.08 -3.34 3.45
CA ILE A 285 17.27 -1.96 3.02
C ILE A 285 16.05 -1.07 3.30
N SER A 286 14.89 -1.66 3.56
CA SER A 286 13.66 -0.94 3.90
C SER A 286 12.86 -1.67 4.97
N ILE A 287 12.29 -0.91 5.92
CA ILE A 287 11.34 -1.37 6.92
C ILE A 287 10.16 -0.39 6.91
N GLU A 288 8.99 -0.91 6.63
CA GLU A 288 7.70 -0.25 6.74
C GLU A 288 7.05 -0.59 8.08
N ASP A 289 6.45 0.42 8.71
CA ASP A 289 5.70 0.32 9.96
C ASP A 289 6.33 -0.57 11.05
N GLY A 290 7.63 -0.40 11.24
CA GLY A 290 8.41 -1.12 12.27
C GLY A 290 8.00 -0.80 13.71
N MET A 291 7.28 0.30 13.91
CA MET A 291 6.75 0.79 15.18
C MET A 291 5.27 1.15 15.00
N ASP A 292 4.50 1.13 16.09
CA ASP A 292 3.07 1.48 16.11
C ASP A 292 2.80 2.92 15.61
N GLU A 293 1.65 3.15 14.96
CA GLU A 293 1.28 4.44 14.35
C GLU A 293 1.26 5.62 15.35
N ASN A 294 1.09 5.33 16.65
CA ASN A 294 1.05 6.30 17.73
C ASN A 294 2.34 6.33 18.57
N ASP A 295 3.27 5.39 18.40
CA ASP A 295 4.57 5.34 19.12
C ASP A 295 5.63 6.26 18.47
N TRP A 296 5.37 7.58 18.47
CA TRP A 296 6.26 8.58 17.87
C TRP A 296 7.67 8.61 18.48
N ASP A 297 7.78 8.32 19.78
CA ASP A 297 9.07 8.22 20.46
C ASP A 297 9.82 6.95 20.01
N GLY A 298 9.14 5.81 19.90
CA GLY A 298 9.63 4.58 19.30
C GLY A 298 10.15 4.79 17.87
N TRP A 299 9.34 5.40 17.01
CA TRP A 299 9.73 5.75 15.65
C TRP A 299 10.97 6.65 15.61
N LYS A 300 11.06 7.64 16.51
CA LYS A 300 12.21 8.52 16.59
C LYS A 300 13.48 7.76 17.01
N MET A 301 13.37 6.87 17.99
CA MET A 301 14.46 5.98 18.40
C MET A 301 14.91 5.08 17.25
N LEU A 302 13.97 4.48 16.50
CA LEU A 302 14.27 3.65 15.33
C LEU A 302 15.01 4.46 14.25
N THR A 303 14.52 5.67 13.98
CA THR A 303 15.11 6.57 12.99
C THR A 303 16.54 6.96 13.35
N ASP A 304 16.80 7.27 14.62
CA ASP A 304 18.15 7.57 15.10
C ASP A 304 19.08 6.35 15.05
N ALA A 305 18.56 5.16 15.33
CA ALA A 305 19.35 3.93 15.36
C ALA A 305 19.80 3.46 13.97
N ILE A 306 18.90 3.45 12.97
CA ILE A 306 19.16 2.81 11.67
C ILE A 306 18.77 3.63 10.44
N GLY A 307 18.07 4.76 10.60
CA GLY A 307 17.54 5.57 9.48
C GLY A 307 18.60 6.21 8.56
N HIS A 308 19.87 6.14 8.92
CA HIS A 308 21.00 6.57 8.09
C HIS A 308 21.46 5.49 7.07
N LYS A 309 20.99 4.25 7.21
CA LYS A 309 21.32 3.11 6.34
C LYS A 309 20.10 2.39 5.79
N VAL A 310 18.97 2.45 6.49
CA VAL A 310 17.73 1.73 6.18
C VAL A 310 16.63 2.74 5.88
N GLN A 311 15.87 2.50 4.82
CA GLN A 311 14.65 3.23 4.53
C GLN A 311 13.59 2.86 5.58
N LEU A 312 13.03 3.86 6.25
CA LEU A 312 11.97 3.72 7.24
C LEU A 312 10.72 4.35 6.67
N VAL A 313 9.80 3.51 6.22
CA VAL A 313 8.57 3.89 5.52
C VAL A 313 7.46 3.99 6.55
N GLY A 314 6.86 5.16 6.70
CA GLY A 314 5.61 5.30 7.46
C GLY A 314 4.41 5.10 6.54
N ASP A 315 3.60 4.10 6.82
CA ASP A 315 2.30 3.84 6.19
C ASP A 315 1.18 4.30 7.14
N ASP A 316 0.78 3.51 8.14
CA ASP A 316 -0.23 3.89 9.16
C ASP A 316 0.23 5.12 9.98
N LEU A 317 1.54 5.26 10.17
CA LEU A 317 2.14 6.44 10.79
C LEU A 317 1.71 7.73 10.07
N LEU A 318 1.65 7.71 8.73
CA LEU A 318 1.56 8.90 7.89
C LEU A 318 0.25 9.02 7.09
N VAL A 319 -0.41 7.92 6.76
CA VAL A 319 -1.74 7.80 6.11
C VAL A 319 -1.94 8.77 4.94
N THR A 320 -0.92 8.94 4.10
CA THR A 320 -0.87 9.92 2.99
C THR A 320 -1.32 11.35 3.43
N ASN A 321 -1.15 11.71 4.71
CA ASN A 321 -1.66 12.94 5.30
C ASN A 321 -0.55 13.98 5.44
N VAL A 322 -0.69 15.09 4.72
CA VAL A 322 0.31 16.18 4.69
C VAL A 322 0.61 16.79 6.08
N LYS A 323 -0.33 16.76 7.03
CA LYS A 323 -0.11 17.26 8.40
C LYS A 323 0.78 16.29 9.19
N LYS A 324 0.51 14.98 9.11
CA LYS A 324 1.34 13.94 9.74
C LYS A 324 2.73 13.88 9.11
N LEU A 325 2.82 13.94 7.78
CA LEU A 325 4.10 14.02 7.06
C LEU A 325 4.91 15.26 7.48
N LYS A 326 4.26 16.43 7.58
CA LYS A 326 4.93 17.64 8.06
C LYS A 326 5.49 17.46 9.47
N LYS A 327 4.71 16.89 10.39
CA LYS A 327 5.17 16.58 11.76
C LYS A 327 6.39 15.65 11.73
N ALA A 328 6.35 14.59 10.93
CA ALA A 328 7.46 13.63 10.79
C ALA A 328 8.74 14.27 10.24
N ILE A 329 8.63 15.16 9.25
CA ILE A 329 9.77 15.93 8.75
C ILE A 329 10.36 16.84 9.83
N GLU A 330 9.51 17.56 10.58
CA GLU A 330 9.93 18.48 11.64
C GLU A 330 10.59 17.74 12.82
N SER A 331 10.05 16.57 13.21
CA SER A 331 10.58 15.74 14.28
C SER A 331 11.73 14.82 13.85
N LYS A 332 12.06 14.76 12.55
CA LYS A 332 13.02 13.82 11.96
C LYS A 332 12.67 12.37 12.31
N THR A 333 11.42 12.02 12.07
CA THR A 333 10.84 10.70 12.30
C THR A 333 10.57 10.04 10.95
N ALA A 334 10.97 8.78 10.80
CA ALA A 334 11.00 8.07 9.51
C ALA A 334 11.88 8.79 8.46
N ASN A 335 12.01 8.21 7.26
CA ASN A 335 12.69 8.86 6.13
C ASN A 335 12.02 8.57 4.77
N SER A 336 10.87 7.90 4.79
CA SER A 336 10.05 7.58 3.63
C SER A 336 8.58 7.53 4.04
N ILE A 337 7.69 7.62 3.05
CA ILE A 337 6.23 7.54 3.20
C ILE A 337 5.68 6.56 2.18
N LEU A 338 4.74 5.70 2.59
CA LEU A 338 3.93 4.94 1.63
C LEU A 338 2.79 5.81 1.14
N ILE A 339 2.60 5.90 -0.19
CA ILE A 339 1.56 6.69 -0.81
C ILE A 339 0.45 5.76 -1.28
N LYS A 340 -0.64 5.73 -0.52
CA LYS A 340 -1.91 5.08 -0.86
C LYS A 340 -2.90 6.11 -1.40
#